data_AF-A0A4R8RZ27-F1
#
_entry.id   AF-A0A4R8RZ27-F1
#
_cell.length_a   1.000
_cell.length_b   1.000
_cell.length_c   1.000
_cell.angle_alpha   90.00
_cell.angle_beta   90.00
_cell.angle_gamma   90.00
#
_symmetry.space_group_name_H-M   'P 1'
#
loop_
_entity.id
_entity.type
_entity.pdbx_description
1 polymer ?
#
loop_
_entity_poly.entity_id
_entity_poly.type
_entity_poly.pdbx_seq_one_letter_code
_entity_poly.pdbx_strand_id
1 'polypeptide(L)'
;MSRAARSSFPVGWESEPDDEYDYYPLRLPPEITRITASLRLSIQAEFGGWELTRVRVYTDGSRRVLLRRKKLRGSLAGGPFTVPVI
;
A
#
# COMPACT_ATOMS: atom_id res chain seq x y z
N MET A 1 4.60 -18.25 -13.63
CA MET A 1 5.11 -16.86 -13.61
C MET A 1 3.92 -15.91 -13.64
N SER A 2 3.35 -15.59 -12.48
CA SER A 2 2.16 -14.72 -12.42
C SER A 2 2.62 -13.28 -12.22
N ARG A 3 2.76 -12.55 -13.33
CA ARG A 3 2.95 -11.10 -13.33
C ARG A 3 1.77 -10.51 -12.57
N ALA A 4 1.98 -10.13 -11.31
CA ALA A 4 1.00 -9.47 -10.46
C ALA A 4 0.33 -8.42 -11.32
N ALA A 5 -0.96 -8.63 -11.60
CA ALA A 5 -1.73 -7.75 -12.45
C ALA A 5 -1.50 -6.34 -11.92
N ARG A 6 -0.89 -5.48 -12.74
CA ARG A 6 -0.94 -4.03 -12.52
C ARG A 6 -2.43 -3.72 -12.50
N SER A 7 -3.00 -3.74 -11.31
CA SER A 7 -4.41 -3.54 -11.08
C SER A 7 -4.69 -2.14 -11.56
N SER A 8 -5.32 -2.01 -12.73
CA SER A 8 -5.91 -0.73 -13.14
C SER A 8 -6.88 -0.36 -12.04
N PHE A 9 -6.52 0.58 -11.18
CA PHE A 9 -7.36 1.05 -10.09
C PHE A 9 -8.67 1.62 -10.64
N PRO A 10 -9.72 1.78 -9.82
CA PRO A 10 -10.90 2.49 -10.27
C PRO A 10 -10.47 3.86 -10.80
N VAL A 11 -11.04 4.31 -11.92
CA VAL A 11 -10.80 5.65 -12.46
C VAL A 11 -11.03 6.68 -11.34
N GLY A 12 -10.08 7.61 -11.16
CA GLY A 12 -10.08 8.61 -10.07
C GLY A 12 -9.44 8.15 -8.76
N TRP A 13 -8.87 6.95 -8.71
CA TRP A 13 -7.93 6.50 -7.66
C TRP A 13 -6.47 6.55 -8.12
N GLU A 14 -6.24 7.02 -9.34
CA GLU A 14 -4.94 7.49 -9.79
C GLU A 14 -4.56 8.63 -8.87
N SER A 15 -3.63 8.35 -7.95
CA SER A 15 -3.00 9.42 -7.18
C SER A 15 -1.98 10.05 -8.08
N GLU A 16 -2.14 11.35 -8.35
CA GLU A 16 -1.04 12.16 -8.85
C GLU A 16 0.17 11.98 -7.91
N PRO A 17 1.40 12.02 -8.44
CA PRO A 17 2.59 11.96 -7.60
C PRO A 17 2.54 13.08 -6.57
N ASP A 18 2.40 12.71 -5.29
CA ASP A 18 2.34 13.63 -4.15
C ASP A 18 3.72 13.72 -3.49
N ASP A 19 4.19 14.93 -3.19
CA ASP A 19 5.52 15.15 -2.58
C ASP A 19 5.58 14.83 -1.07
N GLU A 20 4.45 14.58 -0.42
CA GLU A 20 4.37 14.29 1.01
C GLU A 20 3.99 12.85 1.32
N TYR A 21 3.24 12.18 0.45
CA TYR A 21 2.71 10.84 0.69
C TYR A 21 3.08 9.84 -0.40
N ASP A 22 3.38 8.62 0.03
CA ASP A 22 3.37 7.44 -0.83
C ASP A 22 1.98 6.82 -0.79
N TYR A 23 1.50 6.34 -1.95
CA TYR A 23 0.25 5.59 -2.05
C TYR A 23 0.54 4.15 -2.46
N TYR A 24 -0.04 3.19 -1.72
CA TYR A 24 0.07 1.77 -2.03
C TYR A 24 -1.30 1.16 -2.28
N PRO A 25 -1.59 0.78 -3.52
CA PRO A 25 -2.93 0.38 -3.88
C PRO A 25 -3.00 -1.16 -3.94
N LEU A 26 -4.00 -1.76 -3.30
CA LEU A 26 -4.10 -3.20 -3.04
C LEU A 26 -5.45 -3.76 -3.54
N ARG A 27 -5.42 -4.97 -4.11
CA ARG A 27 -6.61 -5.78 -4.36
C ARG A 27 -6.68 -6.95 -3.37
N LEU A 28 -7.76 -7.01 -2.62
CA LEU A 28 -8.11 -8.13 -1.77
C LEU A 28 -9.10 -9.03 -2.52
N PRO A 29 -8.75 -10.29 -2.76
CA PRO A 29 -9.65 -11.20 -3.46
C PRO A 29 -10.77 -11.67 -2.51
N PRO A 30 -11.89 -12.19 -3.05
CA PRO A 30 -13.10 -12.47 -2.29
C PRO A 30 -12.94 -13.59 -1.25
N GLU A 31 -12.00 -14.51 -1.44
CA GLU A 31 -11.69 -15.58 -0.48
C GLU A 31 -11.14 -15.06 0.86
N ILE A 32 -10.61 -13.83 0.89
CA ILE A 32 -10.14 -13.22 2.12
C ILE A 32 -11.36 -12.74 2.90
N THR A 33 -11.54 -13.22 4.13
CA THR A 33 -12.66 -12.74 4.96
C THR A 33 -12.49 -11.26 5.32
N ARG A 34 -13.58 -10.63 5.78
CA ARG A 34 -13.52 -9.28 6.34
C ARG A 34 -12.56 -9.18 7.53
N ILE A 35 -12.62 -10.15 8.45
CA ILE A 35 -11.80 -10.17 9.66
C ILE A 35 -10.32 -10.30 9.30
N THR A 36 -9.96 -11.23 8.42
CA THR A 36 -8.57 -11.41 7.98
C THR A 36 -8.04 -10.17 7.26
N ALA A 37 -8.86 -9.54 6.41
CA ALA A 37 -8.48 -8.29 5.77
C ALA A 37 -8.23 -7.18 6.80
N SER A 38 -9.15 -6.98 7.74
CA SER A 38 -9.01 -5.96 8.79
C SER A 38 -7.73 -6.18 9.60
N LEU A 39 -7.47 -7.40 10.06
CA LEU A 39 -6.26 -7.71 10.82
C LEU A 39 -4.98 -7.39 10.03
N ARG A 40 -4.91 -7.82 8.76
CA ARG A 40 -3.74 -7.54 7.90
C ARG A 40 -3.54 -6.05 7.70
N LEU A 41 -4.61 -5.30 7.47
CA LEU A 41 -4.55 -3.84 7.28
C LEU A 41 -4.14 -3.13 8.56
N SER A 42 -4.67 -3.55 9.72
CA SER A 42 -4.24 -3.02 11.03
C SER A 42 -2.76 -3.23 11.26
N ILE A 43 -2.24 -4.44 11.02
CA ILE A 43 -0.78 -4.71 11.14
C ILE A 43 0.03 -3.76 10.25
N GLN A 44 -0.41 -3.52 9.01
CA GLN A 44 0.26 -2.57 8.11
C GLN A 44 0.21 -1.13 8.62
N ALA A 45 -0.88 -0.74 9.29
CA ALA A 45 -0.99 0.57 9.93
C ALA A 45 -0.06 0.71 11.13
N GLU A 46 -0.12 -0.25 12.06
CA GLU A 46 0.66 -0.21 13.30
C GLU A 46 2.18 -0.28 13.04
N PHE A 47 2.60 -1.17 12.13
CA PHE A 47 4.03 -1.48 11.96
C PHE A 47 4.62 -1.01 10.63
N GLY A 48 3.78 -0.75 9.62
CA GLY A 48 4.22 -0.29 8.30
C GLY A 48 4.03 1.22 8.07
N GLY A 49 3.38 1.92 9.00
CA GLY A 49 3.02 3.33 8.86
C GLY A 49 1.99 3.59 7.75
N TRP A 50 1.26 2.56 7.32
CA TRP A 50 0.28 2.65 6.25
C TRP A 50 -1.12 2.96 6.78
N GLU A 51 -1.69 4.07 6.37
CA GLU A 51 -3.04 4.46 6.71
C GLU A 51 -4.03 4.07 5.61
N LEU A 52 -5.21 3.61 6.01
CA LEU A 52 -6.30 3.33 5.10
C LEU A 52 -6.93 4.64 4.58
N THR A 53 -6.89 4.88 3.27
CA THR A 53 -7.45 6.11 2.67
C THR A 53 -8.78 5.84 1.97
N ARG A 54 -8.88 4.77 1.17
CA ARG A 54 -10.10 4.43 0.43
C ARG A 54 -10.32 2.92 0.41
N VAL A 55 -11.59 2.51 0.48
CA VAL A 55 -12.01 1.12 0.31
C VAL A 55 -13.20 1.07 -0.63
N ARG A 56 -13.16 0.13 -1.58
CA ARG A 56 -14.28 -0.19 -2.46
C ARG A 56 -14.53 -1.68 -2.42
N VAL A 57 -15.76 -2.05 -2.06
CA VAL A 57 -16.25 -3.43 -2.10
C VAL A 57 -16.97 -3.63 -3.43
N TYR A 58 -16.76 -4.78 -4.05
CA TYR A 58 -17.42 -5.18 -5.30
C TYR A 58 -18.43 -6.30 -5.03
N THR A 59 -19.37 -6.48 -5.96
CA THR A 59 -20.43 -7.49 -5.87
C THR A 59 -19.90 -8.92 -5.90
N ASP A 60 -18.71 -9.14 -6.48
CA ASP A 60 -18.00 -10.41 -6.47
C ASP A 60 -17.33 -10.72 -5.10
N GLY A 61 -17.48 -9.83 -4.11
CA GLY A 61 -16.85 -9.92 -2.79
C GLY A 61 -15.40 -9.45 -2.75
N SER A 62 -14.80 -9.14 -3.90
CA SER A 62 -13.46 -8.57 -3.95
C SER A 62 -13.47 -7.14 -3.42
N ARG A 63 -12.32 -6.69 -2.91
CA ARG A 63 -12.17 -5.34 -2.40
C ARG A 63 -10.93 -4.70 -3.00
N ARG A 64 -11.01 -3.41 -3.27
CA ARG A 64 -9.84 -2.58 -3.55
C ARG A 64 -9.63 -1.61 -2.41
N VAL A 65 -8.38 -1.46 -2.04
CA VAL A 65 -7.94 -0.68 -0.90
C VAL A 65 -6.84 0.25 -1.38
N LEU A 66 -6.92 1.51 -0.99
CA LEU A 66 -5.83 2.48 -1.17
C LEU A 66 -5.24 2.80 0.20
N LEU A 67 -3.96 2.51 0.36
CA LEU A 67 -3.17 2.90 1.51
C LEU A 67 -2.37 4.15 1.19
N ARG A 68 -2.09 4.96 2.20
CA ARG A 68 -1.12 6.06 2.12
C ARG A 68 -0.15 5.99 3.29
N ARG A 69 1.05 6.51 3.13
CA ARG A 69 1.98 6.78 4.24
C ARG A 69 2.76 8.04 3.96
N LYS A 70 3.18 8.76 4.99
CA LYS A 70 4.01 9.95 4.81
C LYS A 70 5.40 9.55 4.32
N LYS A 71 5.90 10.21 3.28
CA LYS A 71 7.28 10.12 2.82
C LYS A 71 8.20 10.66 3.91
N LEU A 72 9.22 9.89 4.24
CA LEU A 72 10.29 10.37 5.12
C LEU A 72 11.13 11.38 4.33
N ARG A 73 10.79 12.68 4.46
CA ARG A 73 11.62 13.77 3.98
C ARG A 73 12.93 13.76 4.77
N GLY A 74 13.95 13.10 4.24
CA GLY A 74 15.24 12.92 4.91
C GLY A 74 15.83 11.52 4.88
N SER A 75 15.24 10.55 4.16
CA SER A 75 16.06 9.39 3.77
C SER A 75 17.10 9.90 2.79
N LEU A 76 18.29 10.09 3.34
CA LEU A 76 19.49 10.65 2.75
C LEU A 76 19.56 10.37 1.25
N ALA A 77 19.77 11.43 0.48
CA ALA A 77 20.41 11.34 -0.82
C ALA A 77 21.51 10.27 -0.77
N GLY A 78 21.49 9.35 -1.75
CA GLY A 78 22.32 8.15 -1.78
C GLY A 78 23.81 8.42 -1.59
N GLY A 79 24.28 8.31 -0.34
CA GLY A 79 25.65 7.93 -0.03
C GLY A 79 25.73 6.41 0.07
N PRO A 80 26.78 5.76 -0.47
CA PRO A 80 26.91 4.31 -0.32
C PRO A 80 27.02 3.97 1.16
N PHE A 81 26.15 3.10 1.64
CA PHE A 81 26.32 2.41 2.92
C PHE A 81 27.54 1.47 2.79
N THR A 82 28.75 2.02 2.86
CA THR A 82 29.94 1.22 3.16
C THR A 82 29.85 0.90 4.64
N VAL A 83 29.42 -0.32 4.94
CA VAL A 83 29.63 -0.95 6.24
C VAL A 83 31.14 -1.12 6.44
N PRO A 84 31.79 -0.46 7.42
CA PRO A 84 33.17 -0.81 7.75
C PRO A 84 33.13 -2.17 8.45
N VAL A 85 33.78 -3.16 7.85
CA VAL A 85 34.17 -4.37 8.55
C VAL A 85 35.33 -3.99 9.47
N ILE A 86 35.16 -4.19 10.77
CA ILE A 86 36.24 -4.24 11.77
C ILE A 86 36.61 -5.70 12.02
#